data_AF-A0A5C5PWM5-F1
#
_entry.id   AF-A0A5C5PWM5-F1
#
_cell.length_a   1.000
_cell.length_b   1.000
_cell.length_c   1.000
_cell.angle_alpha   90.00
_cell.angle_beta   90.00
_cell.angle_gamma   90.00
#
_symmetry.space_group_name_H-M   'P 1'
#
loop_
_entity.id
_entity.type
_entity.pdbx_description
1 polymer ?
#
loop_
_entity_poly.entity_id
_entity_poly.type
_entity_poly.pdbx_seq_one_letter_code
_entity_poly.pdbx_strand_id
1 'polypeptide(L)'
;MDTSNSSQKAAHLLDDLESIRQLLGDDGLQPPLLTEMVGAEGAQIPLLSEAIDDENQMPLVGIAPAPKAQKQPDALLVHLDNELRTAAHSIMQDVINDFTPHIETEIKRRLEAHMERLLAQHQS
;
A
#
# COMPACT_ATOMS: atom_id res chain seq x y z
N MET A 1 -25.16 6.06 -30.22
CA MET A 1 -25.84 6.18 -28.91
C MET A 1 -25.76 4.79 -28.33
N ASP A 2 -24.68 4.48 -27.62
CA ASP A 2 -24.27 3.11 -27.27
C ASP A 2 -24.07 2.94 -25.76
N THR A 3 -24.79 3.72 -24.95
CA THR A 3 -24.63 3.77 -23.50
C THR A 3 -25.55 2.82 -22.73
N SER A 4 -26.47 2.12 -23.39
CA SER A 4 -27.49 1.30 -22.72
C SER A 4 -26.97 -0.03 -22.14
N ASN A 5 -25.85 -0.56 -22.66
CA ASN A 5 -25.31 -1.86 -22.23
C ASN A 5 -24.38 -1.75 -20.98
N SER A 6 -23.88 -0.55 -20.67
CA SER A 6 -23.01 -0.33 -19.50
C SER A 6 -23.78 -0.40 -18.17
N SER A 7 -25.06 0.00 -18.15
CA SER A 7 -25.88 -0.02 -16.94
C SER A 7 -26.26 -1.46 -16.56
N GLN A 8 -26.50 -2.33 -17.54
CA GLN A 8 -26.81 -3.74 -17.30
C GLN A 8 -25.60 -4.51 -16.78
N LYS A 9 -24.40 -4.22 -17.30
CA LYS A 9 -23.14 -4.77 -16.78
C LYS A 9 -22.85 -4.31 -15.34
N ALA A 10 -23.18 -3.06 -15.02
CA ALA A 10 -23.06 -2.55 -13.65
C ALA A 10 -24.04 -3.23 -12.68
N ALA A 11 -25.28 -3.51 -13.12
CA ALA A 11 -26.26 -4.25 -12.32
C ALA A 11 -25.81 -5.69 -12.03
N HIS A 12 -25.25 -6.39 -13.04
CA HIS A 12 -24.69 -7.73 -12.84
C HIS A 12 -23.46 -7.74 -11.94
N LEU A 13 -22.59 -6.73 -12.06
CA LEU A 13 -21.39 -6.65 -11.23
C LEU A 13 -21.72 -6.51 -9.75
N LEU A 14 -22.81 -5.83 -9.40
CA LEU A 14 -23.27 -5.73 -8.01
C LEU A 14 -23.71 -7.09 -7.45
N ASP A 15 -24.42 -7.88 -8.26
CA ASP A 15 -24.85 -9.25 -7.92
C ASP A 15 -23.65 -10.20 -7.79
N ASP A 16 -22.68 -10.12 -8.73
CA ASP A 16 -21.43 -10.87 -8.68
C ASP A 16 -20.61 -10.54 -7.41
N LEU A 17 -20.57 -9.26 -7.01
CA LEU A 17 -19.89 -8.84 -5.80
C LEU A 17 -20.60 -9.33 -4.52
N GLU A 18 -21.92 -9.42 -4.52
CA GLU A 18 -22.69 -9.98 -3.40
C GLU A 18 -22.53 -11.50 -3.31
N SER A 19 -22.52 -12.18 -4.46
CA SER A 19 -22.24 -13.62 -4.54
C SER A 19 -20.82 -13.95 -4.03
N ILE A 20 -19.82 -13.14 -4.37
CA ILE A 20 -18.46 -13.29 -3.85
C ILE A 20 -18.44 -13.10 -2.33
N ARG A 21 -19.15 -12.11 -1.79
CA ARG A 21 -19.23 -11.89 -0.32
C ARG A 21 -19.88 -13.05 0.42
N GLN A 22 -20.96 -13.61 -0.12
CA GLN A 22 -21.61 -14.80 0.45
C GLN A 22 -20.73 -16.04 0.38
N LEU A 23 -19.96 -16.23 -0.70
CA LEU A 23 -19.03 -17.34 -0.83
C LEU A 23 -17.86 -17.25 0.16
N LEU A 24 -17.37 -16.03 0.41
CA LEU A 24 -16.30 -15.78 1.37
C LEU A 24 -16.78 -15.76 2.84
N GLY A 25 -18.11 -15.77 3.07
CA GLY A 25 -18.67 -15.76 4.43
C GLY A 25 -18.42 -14.46 5.20
N ASP A 26 -18.15 -13.36 4.48
CA ASP A 26 -17.74 -12.05 5.03
C ASP A 26 -18.92 -11.18 5.50
N ASP A 27 -20.14 -11.73 5.54
CA ASP A 27 -21.42 -11.03 5.79
C ASP A 27 -21.58 -10.38 7.18
N GLY A 28 -20.59 -10.49 8.07
CA GLY A 28 -20.66 -9.91 9.42
C GLY A 28 -19.33 -9.67 10.12
N LEU A 29 -18.20 -9.84 9.45
CA LEU A 29 -16.89 -9.64 10.06
C LEU A 29 -16.52 -8.16 9.95
N GLN A 30 -16.81 -7.39 11.01
CA GLN A 30 -16.03 -6.18 11.24
C GLN A 30 -14.55 -6.59 11.20
N PRO A 31 -13.68 -5.89 10.44
CA PRO A 31 -12.27 -6.20 10.46
C PRO A 31 -11.80 -6.12 11.93
N PRO A 32 -11.14 -7.16 12.47
CA PRO A 32 -10.70 -7.13 13.85
C PRO A 32 -9.84 -5.88 14.05
N LEU A 33 -10.16 -5.10 15.07
CA LEU A 33 -9.37 -3.91 15.39
C LEU A 33 -7.94 -4.37 15.69
N LEU A 34 -6.96 -3.71 15.08
CA LEU A 34 -5.53 -4.06 15.16
C LEU A 34 -4.99 -4.14 16.61
N THR A 35 -5.74 -3.65 17.58
CA THR A 35 -5.40 -3.66 19.01
C THR A 35 -5.69 -5.01 19.69
N GLU A 36 -6.63 -5.81 19.19
CA GLU A 36 -7.00 -7.09 19.83
C GLU A 36 -6.06 -8.24 19.42
N MET A 37 -5.43 -8.15 18.24
CA MET A 37 -4.55 -9.19 17.71
C MET A 37 -3.15 -9.21 18.34
N VAL A 38 -2.75 -8.11 19.00
CA VAL A 38 -1.44 -8.00 19.70
C VAL A 38 -1.48 -8.67 21.09
N GLY A 39 -2.67 -8.92 21.64
CA GLY A 39 -2.85 -9.53 22.97
C GLY A 39 -3.00 -11.05 22.96
N ALA A 40 -3.06 -11.71 21.80
CA ALA A 40 -3.06 -13.16 21.72
C ALA A 40 -1.63 -13.69 21.93
N GLU A 41 -1.32 -13.92 23.20
CA GLU A 41 -0.13 -14.62 23.70
C GLU A 41 0.19 -15.86 22.82
N GLY A 42 1.20 -15.77 21.94
CA GLY A 42 1.73 -16.96 21.25
C GLY A 42 2.31 -16.81 19.84
N ALA A 43 2.08 -15.70 19.12
CA ALA A 43 2.66 -15.55 17.77
C ALA A 43 4.02 -14.84 17.78
N GLN A 44 5.02 -15.45 18.43
CA GLN A 44 6.41 -15.06 18.23
C GLN A 44 6.79 -15.45 16.78
N ILE A 45 6.81 -14.48 15.87
CA ILE A 45 7.22 -14.70 14.47
C ILE A 45 8.62 -15.33 14.48
N PRO A 46 8.80 -16.54 13.92
CA PRO A 46 10.12 -17.13 13.79
C PRO A 46 11.02 -16.24 12.92
N LEU A 47 12.20 -15.89 13.42
CA LEU A 47 13.20 -15.16 12.65
C LEU A 47 13.60 -16.01 11.44
N LEU A 48 13.54 -15.41 10.25
CA LEU A 48 13.74 -16.06 8.94
C LEU A 48 15.16 -16.65 8.72
N SER A 49 16.02 -16.59 9.73
CA SER A 49 17.40 -17.09 9.70
C SER A 49 17.54 -18.56 10.08
N GLU A 50 16.51 -19.18 10.67
CA GLU A 50 16.55 -20.55 11.22
C GLU A 50 16.03 -21.62 10.22
N ALA A 51 15.36 -21.22 9.14
CA ALA A 51 14.67 -22.15 8.22
C ALA A 51 15.52 -22.63 7.03
N ILE A 52 16.83 -22.77 7.22
CA ILE A 52 17.71 -23.35 6.21
C ILE A 52 18.41 -24.54 6.86
N ASP A 53 17.77 -25.71 6.83
CA ASP A 53 18.47 -26.96 6.57
C ASP A 53 17.46 -28.12 6.35
N ASP A 54 17.61 -28.68 5.15
CA ASP A 54 17.57 -30.11 4.80
C ASP A 54 16.29 -30.89 4.43
N GLU A 55 16.51 -31.74 3.40
CA GLU A 55 15.77 -32.93 2.96
C GLU A 55 14.33 -32.77 2.39
N ASN A 56 14.16 -32.98 1.08
CA ASN A 56 13.47 -34.20 0.60
C ASN A 56 13.55 -34.35 -0.94
N GLN A 57 14.27 -35.37 -1.39
CA GLN A 57 14.31 -35.85 -2.76
C GLN A 57 13.06 -36.68 -3.10
N MET A 58 12.47 -36.51 -4.29
CA MET A 58 11.77 -37.62 -4.98
C MET A 58 11.66 -37.34 -6.50
N PRO A 59 11.83 -38.36 -7.38
CA PRO A 59 12.02 -38.16 -8.82
C PRO A 59 10.71 -38.32 -9.61
N LEU A 60 10.51 -37.51 -10.67
CA LEU A 60 9.55 -37.84 -11.72
C LEU A 60 10.09 -37.59 -13.13
N VAL A 61 10.09 -38.70 -13.85
CA VAL A 61 10.43 -38.99 -15.24
C VAL A 61 9.88 -37.99 -16.26
N GLY A 62 10.76 -37.56 -17.18
CA GLY A 62 10.50 -37.50 -18.62
C GLY A 62 9.59 -36.40 -19.17
N ILE A 63 10.14 -35.23 -19.48
CA ILE A 63 9.59 -34.30 -20.49
C ILE A 63 10.76 -33.73 -21.31
N ALA A 64 10.69 -33.88 -22.64
CA ALA A 64 11.63 -33.32 -23.60
C ALA A 64 11.75 -31.78 -23.48
N PRO A 65 12.92 -31.18 -23.74
CA PRO A 65 13.10 -29.75 -23.55
C PRO A 65 12.39 -28.94 -24.65
N ALA A 66 11.24 -28.37 -24.30
CA ALA A 66 10.72 -27.20 -25.00
C ALA A 66 11.65 -25.99 -24.73
N PRO A 67 11.85 -25.08 -25.70
CA PRO A 67 12.74 -23.93 -25.52
C PRO A 67 12.19 -23.03 -24.41
N LYS A 68 13.00 -22.83 -23.37
CA LYS A 68 12.67 -21.99 -22.20
C LYS A 68 12.67 -20.52 -22.60
N ALA A 69 11.52 -20.01 -23.03
CA ALA A 69 11.23 -18.58 -23.01
C ALA A 69 10.55 -18.22 -21.67
N GLN A 70 11.26 -18.34 -20.54
CA GLN A 70 10.70 -18.08 -19.21
C GLN A 70 11.76 -17.47 -18.29
N LYS A 71 12.01 -16.16 -18.48
CA LYS A 71 12.64 -15.30 -17.46
C LYS A 71 12.26 -13.81 -17.61
N GLN A 72 11.19 -13.51 -18.34
CA GLN A 72 10.88 -12.15 -18.82
C GLN A 72 9.76 -11.38 -18.09
N PRO A 73 8.73 -11.99 -17.48
CA PRO A 73 7.67 -11.20 -16.83
C PRO A 73 8.11 -10.59 -15.49
N ASP A 74 8.92 -11.30 -14.70
CA ASP A 74 9.35 -10.86 -13.37
C ASP A 74 10.29 -9.65 -13.42
N ALA A 75 11.20 -9.61 -14.39
CA ALA A 75 12.10 -8.46 -14.57
C ALA A 75 11.33 -7.19 -14.93
N LEU A 76 10.30 -7.29 -15.79
CA LEU A 76 9.46 -6.16 -16.17
C LEU A 76 8.64 -5.62 -14.99
N LEU A 77 8.12 -6.50 -14.12
CA LEU A 77 7.42 -6.09 -12.90
C LEU A 77 8.35 -5.34 -11.94
N VAL A 78 9.57 -5.83 -11.74
CA VAL A 78 10.57 -5.14 -10.89
C VAL A 78 10.97 -3.78 -11.47
N HIS A 79 11.10 -3.66 -12.80
CA HIS A 79 11.38 -2.36 -13.44
C HIS A 79 10.21 -1.39 -13.28
N LEU A 80 8.97 -1.86 -13.47
CA LEU A 80 7.78 -1.05 -13.28
C LEU A 80 7.62 -0.57 -11.83
N ASP A 81 7.88 -1.43 -10.84
CA ASP A 81 7.85 -1.04 -9.42
C ASP A 81 8.87 0.05 -9.10
N ASN A 82 10.09 -0.08 -9.63
CA ASN A 82 11.12 0.95 -9.47
C ASN A 82 10.69 2.27 -10.12
N GLU A 83 10.14 2.23 -11.33
CA GLU A 83 9.65 3.43 -12.02
C GLU A 83 8.50 4.10 -11.24
N LEU A 84 7.54 3.32 -10.75
CA LEU A 84 6.44 3.83 -9.91
C LEU A 84 6.97 4.46 -8.62
N ARG A 85 7.94 3.83 -7.96
CA ARG A 85 8.59 4.39 -6.76
C ARG A 85 9.30 5.70 -7.07
N THR A 86 10.08 5.75 -8.15
CA THR A 86 10.76 6.97 -8.59
C THR A 86 9.77 8.09 -8.92
N ALA A 87 8.69 7.77 -9.64
CA ALA A 87 7.64 8.73 -9.97
C ALA A 87 6.95 9.27 -8.71
N ALA A 88 6.60 8.40 -7.75
CA ALA A 88 6.03 8.82 -6.49
C ALA A 88 6.96 9.75 -5.70
N HIS A 89 8.26 9.45 -5.68
CA HIS A 89 9.27 10.33 -5.07
C HIS A 89 9.37 11.69 -5.77
N SER A 90 9.30 11.72 -7.10
CA SER A 90 9.28 12.98 -7.86
C SER A 90 8.07 13.84 -7.48
N ILE A 91 6.87 13.25 -7.45
CA ILE A 91 5.64 13.96 -7.08
C ILE A 91 5.74 14.51 -5.65
N MET A 92 6.24 13.73 -4.70
CA MET A 92 6.45 14.21 -3.34
C MET A 92 7.45 15.37 -3.28
N GLN A 93 8.52 15.33 -4.08
CA GLN A 93 9.52 16.40 -4.12
C GLN A 93 8.95 17.70 -4.70
N ASP A 94 8.11 17.60 -5.73
CA ASP A 94 7.42 18.76 -6.31
C ASP A 94 6.51 19.43 -5.27
N VAL A 95 5.70 18.63 -4.57
CA VAL A 95 4.87 19.11 -3.46
C VAL A 95 5.73 19.75 -2.37
N ILE A 96 6.84 19.12 -1.96
CA ILE A 96 7.74 19.70 -0.96
C ILE A 96 8.29 21.05 -1.44
N ASN A 97 8.74 21.15 -2.68
CA ASN A 97 9.31 22.37 -3.24
C ASN A 97 8.29 23.51 -3.28
N ASP A 98 7.05 23.21 -3.64
CA ASP A 98 5.96 24.20 -3.69
C ASP A 98 5.60 24.73 -2.30
N PHE A 99 5.55 23.86 -1.30
CA PHE A 99 5.09 24.23 0.04
C PHE A 99 6.19 24.70 1.00
N THR A 100 7.45 24.32 0.81
CA THR A 100 8.58 24.75 1.67
C THR A 100 8.63 26.27 1.89
N PRO A 101 8.62 27.13 0.85
CA PRO A 101 8.70 28.59 1.07
C PRO A 101 7.46 29.16 1.77
N HIS A 102 6.28 28.56 1.57
CA HIS A 102 5.06 28.95 2.27
C HIS A 102 5.12 28.60 3.75
N ILE A 103 5.56 27.39 4.09
CA ILE A 103 5.71 26.93 5.48
C ILE A 103 6.69 27.83 6.21
N GLU A 104 7.83 28.17 5.60
CA GLU A 104 8.81 29.07 6.21
C GLU A 104 8.23 30.46 6.49
N THR A 105 7.52 31.03 5.52
CA THR A 105 6.90 32.35 5.65
C THR A 105 5.85 32.35 6.76
N GLU A 106 5.02 31.30 6.81
CA GLU A 106 3.98 31.13 7.82
C GLU A 106 4.57 30.99 9.23
N ILE A 107 5.61 30.19 9.41
CA ILE A 107 6.28 30.02 10.69
C ILE A 107 6.87 31.35 11.17
N LYS A 108 7.56 32.08 10.29
CA LYS A 108 8.12 33.41 10.61
C LYS A 108 7.02 34.37 11.06
N ARG A 109 5.92 34.47 10.29
CA ARG A 109 4.80 35.36 10.63
C ARG A 109 4.18 35.01 11.99
N ARG A 110 3.99 33.73 12.30
CA ARG A 110 3.43 33.29 13.59
C ARG A 110 4.37 33.58 14.74
N LEU A 111 5.67 33.37 14.55
CA LEU A 111 6.66 33.64 15.59
C LEU A 111 6.73 35.13 15.91
N GLU A 112 6.72 35.98 14.88
CA GLU A 112 6.71 37.44 15.03
C GLU A 112 5.47 37.93 15.78
N ALA A 113 4.27 37.51 15.36
CA ALA A 113 3.02 37.85 16.04
C ALA A 113 2.98 37.33 17.49
N HIS A 114 3.56 36.17 17.74
CA HIS A 114 3.67 35.62 19.09
C HIS A 114 4.61 36.45 19.97
N MET A 115 5.76 36.86 19.43
CA MET A 115 6.71 37.72 20.13
C MET A 115 6.10 39.09 20.45
N GLU A 116 5.42 39.71 19.50
CA GLU A 116 4.72 40.99 19.71
C GLU A 116 3.68 40.87 20.83
N ARG A 117 2.90 39.79 20.85
CA ARG A 117 1.93 39.54 21.91
C ARG A 117 2.58 39.38 23.28
N LEU A 118 3.71 38.69 23.38
CA LEU A 118 4.46 38.58 24.63
C LEU A 118 4.94 39.97 25.09
N LEU A 119 5.57 40.74 24.20
CA LEU A 119 6.03 42.09 24.54
C LEU A 119 4.91 43.02 25.01
N ALA A 120 3.73 42.91 24.41
CA ALA A 120 2.55 43.67 24.85
C ALA A 120 2.10 43.28 26.27
N GLN A 121 2.13 41.98 26.61
CA GLN A 121 1.81 41.50 27.97
C GLN A 121 2.82 41.95 29.03
N HIS A 122 4.08 42.12 28.65
CA HIS A 122 5.13 42.60 29.56
C HIS A 122 5.12 44.13 29.76
N GLN A 123 4.48 44.87 28.86
CA GLN A 123 4.37 46.34 28.92
C GLN A 123 3.04 46.83 29.54
N SER A 124 2.06 45.94 29.70
CA SER A 124 0.82 46.17 30.44
C SER A 124 0.97 45.90 31.93
#